data_AF-A0A7H8LWC0-F1
#
_entry.id   AF-A0A7H8LWC0-F1
#
_cell.length_a   1.000
_cell.length_b   1.000
_cell.length_c   1.000
_cell.angle_alpha   90.00
_cell.angle_beta   90.00
_cell.angle_gamma   90.00
#
_symmetry.space_group_name_H-M   'P 1'
#
loop_
_entity.id
_entity.type
_entity.pdbx_description
1 polymer ?
#
loop_
_entity_poly.entity_id
_entity_poly.type
_entity_poly.pdbx_seq_one_letter_code
_entity_poly.pdbx_strand_id
1 'polypeptide(L)'
;MDGVSVAEDTVARNRALQIEWYGEPLGDRVRPLLDRLGLSQSGLAGVLGLSAPMLSQLMSAQRAKISNPAVLHRLMAVEEFVADPELGALPPDAVKARLEEIRGEAAPTTSGMRMTADDGPGESPKGAPAQGAGRQAGEPARLVQALLREVASAAEIDAAADLIADRFPELAEVLRVYGTGRTSEAEAHFARTVLGRMLGDR
;
A
#
# COMPACT_ATOMS: atom_id res chain seq x y z
N MET A 1 16.66 -32.32 1.18
CA MET A 1 15.19 -32.41 1.00
C MET A 1 14.45 -31.48 1.96
N ASP A 2 15.19 -30.66 2.72
CA ASP A 2 14.71 -29.98 3.94
C ASP A 2 14.03 -28.63 3.69
N GLY A 3 14.25 -28.01 2.52
CA GLY A 3 13.66 -26.70 2.21
C GLY A 3 12.16 -26.73 1.88
N VAL A 4 11.64 -27.87 1.40
CA VAL A 4 10.22 -28.00 1.03
C VAL A 4 9.35 -28.06 2.29
N SER A 5 9.77 -28.81 3.31
CA SER A 5 9.06 -28.93 4.59
C SER A 5 8.93 -27.57 5.30
N VAL A 6 9.99 -26.76 5.33
CA VAL A 6 9.97 -25.45 6.01
C VAL A 6 9.04 -24.46 5.30
N ALA A 7 8.98 -24.50 3.97
CA ALA A 7 8.08 -23.67 3.19
C ALA A 7 6.61 -24.10 3.39
N GLU A 8 6.33 -25.41 3.40
CA GLU A 8 5.00 -25.97 3.69
C GLU A 8 4.54 -25.60 5.11
N ASP A 9 5.43 -25.68 6.10
CA ASP A 9 5.16 -25.28 7.49
C ASP A 9 4.87 -23.77 7.61
N THR A 10 5.55 -22.94 6.83
CA THR A 10 5.32 -21.49 6.80
C THR A 10 3.96 -21.15 6.19
N VAL A 11 3.60 -21.78 5.07
CA VAL A 11 2.31 -21.59 4.41
C VAL A 11 1.16 -22.06 5.31
N ALA A 12 1.30 -23.21 5.96
CA ALA A 12 0.30 -23.72 6.90
C ALA A 12 0.09 -22.76 8.08
N ARG A 13 1.18 -22.25 8.68
CA ARG A 13 1.13 -21.25 9.76
C ARG A 13 0.45 -19.96 9.31
N ASN A 14 0.83 -19.44 8.15
CA ASN A 14 0.26 -18.20 7.62
C ASN A 14 -1.23 -18.35 7.30
N ARG A 15 -1.65 -19.51 6.78
CA ARG A 15 -3.07 -19.80 6.55
C ARG A 15 -3.85 -19.82 7.87
N ALA A 16 -3.29 -20.42 8.93
CA ALA A 16 -3.91 -20.38 10.25
C ALA A 16 -4.07 -18.95 10.79
N LEU A 17 -3.04 -18.10 10.65
CA LEU A 17 -3.11 -16.69 11.03
C LEU A 17 -4.15 -15.91 10.20
N GLN A 18 -4.30 -16.22 8.91
CA GLN A 18 -5.34 -15.61 8.08
C GLN A 18 -6.74 -15.96 8.59
N ILE A 19 -6.98 -17.22 8.96
CA ILE A 19 -8.26 -17.65 9.56
C ILE A 19 -8.50 -16.91 10.87
N GLU A 20 -7.48 -16.79 11.72
CA GLU A 20 -7.58 -16.09 13.01
C GLU A 20 -7.95 -14.61 12.83
N TRP A 21 -7.32 -13.91 11.90
CA TRP A 21 -7.53 -12.46 11.72
C TRP A 21 -8.68 -12.09 10.81
N TYR A 22 -8.99 -12.93 9.81
CA TYR A 22 -9.94 -12.61 8.75
C TYR A 22 -11.11 -13.59 8.67
N GLY A 23 -11.18 -14.59 9.55
CA GLY A 23 -12.24 -15.60 9.62
C GLY A 23 -12.04 -16.79 8.66
N GLU A 24 -11.39 -16.56 7.52
CA GLU A 24 -11.09 -17.58 6.52
C GLU A 24 -9.82 -17.20 5.73
N PRO A 25 -9.20 -18.13 4.97
CA PRO A 25 -8.02 -17.83 4.18
C PRO A 25 -8.29 -16.75 3.13
N LEU A 26 -7.36 -15.82 2.94
CA LEU A 26 -7.53 -14.71 1.99
C LEU A 26 -7.68 -15.20 0.54
N GLY A 27 -7.07 -16.35 0.20
CA GLY A 27 -7.26 -16.99 -1.09
C GLY A 27 -8.72 -17.40 -1.35
N ASP A 28 -9.42 -17.84 -0.31
CA ASP A 28 -10.80 -18.33 -0.39
C ASP A 28 -11.79 -17.15 -0.45
N ARG A 29 -11.45 -16.01 0.16
CA ARG A 29 -12.17 -14.73 0.00
C ARG A 29 -12.05 -14.13 -1.38
N VAL A 30 -10.84 -14.12 -1.94
CA VAL A 30 -10.54 -13.35 -3.15
C VAL A 30 -10.94 -14.07 -4.44
N ARG A 31 -10.83 -15.41 -4.50
CA ARG A 31 -11.16 -16.18 -5.72
C ARG A 31 -12.60 -15.97 -6.20
N PRO A 32 -13.64 -16.06 -5.34
CA PRO A 32 -15.01 -15.79 -5.75
C PRO A 32 -15.22 -14.39 -6.33
N LEU A 33 -14.50 -13.38 -5.83
CA LEU A 33 -14.58 -12.01 -6.34
C LEU A 33 -14.04 -11.92 -7.77
N LEU A 34 -12.89 -12.56 -8.04
CA LEU A 34 -12.31 -12.61 -9.38
C LEU A 34 -13.26 -13.27 -10.37
N ASP A 35 -13.82 -14.42 -9.99
CA ASP A 35 -14.75 -15.18 -10.84
C ASP A 35 -16.03 -14.40 -11.10
N ARG A 36 -16.61 -13.80 -10.06
CA ARG A 36 -17.89 -13.09 -10.14
C ARG A 36 -17.80 -11.76 -10.90
N LEU A 37 -16.67 -11.06 -10.78
CA LEU A 37 -16.43 -9.80 -11.48
C LEU A 37 -15.77 -10.00 -12.87
N GLY A 38 -15.33 -11.22 -13.19
CA GLY A 38 -14.57 -11.50 -14.42
C GLY A 38 -13.23 -10.76 -14.48
N LEU A 39 -12.62 -10.48 -13.33
CA LEU A 39 -11.37 -9.72 -13.22
C LEU A 39 -10.16 -10.65 -13.18
N SER A 40 -9.04 -10.16 -13.72
CA SER A 40 -7.73 -10.76 -13.43
C SER A 40 -7.27 -10.41 -12.02
N GLN A 41 -6.34 -11.21 -11.48
CA GLN A 41 -5.68 -10.91 -10.19
C GLN A 41 -5.08 -9.50 -10.17
N SER A 42 -4.41 -9.08 -11.26
CA SER A 42 -3.83 -7.74 -11.37
C SER A 42 -4.90 -6.64 -11.42
N GLY A 43 -6.04 -6.90 -12.05
CA GLY A 43 -7.17 -5.97 -12.07
C GLY A 43 -7.73 -5.73 -10.67
N LEU A 44 -8.01 -6.80 -9.93
CA LEU A 44 -8.49 -6.68 -8.55
C LEU A 44 -7.43 -6.07 -7.62
N ALA A 45 -6.15 -6.42 -7.78
CA ALA A 45 -5.06 -5.79 -7.03
C ALA A 45 -5.05 -4.27 -7.23
N GLY A 46 -5.27 -3.79 -8.46
CA GLY A 46 -5.37 -2.36 -8.78
C GLY A 46 -6.53 -1.65 -8.05
N VAL A 47 -7.69 -2.30 -7.95
CA VAL A 47 -8.85 -1.80 -7.18
C VAL A 47 -8.52 -1.72 -5.68
N LEU A 48 -7.95 -2.80 -5.14
CA LEU A 48 -7.58 -2.89 -3.72
C LEU A 48 -6.39 -1.99 -3.35
N GLY A 49 -5.67 -1.43 -4.33
CA GLY A 49 -4.44 -0.67 -4.11
C GLY A 49 -3.26 -1.51 -3.67
N LEU A 50 -3.23 -2.78 -4.09
CA LEU A 50 -2.13 -3.72 -3.89
C LEU A 50 -1.34 -3.91 -5.18
N SER A 51 -0.09 -4.35 -5.05
CA SER A 51 0.63 -4.91 -6.19
C SER A 51 0.11 -6.32 -6.50
N ALA A 52 0.13 -6.72 -7.78
CA ALA A 52 -0.25 -8.07 -8.18
C ALA A 52 0.59 -9.17 -7.46
N PRO A 53 1.92 -9.01 -7.26
CA PRO A 53 2.70 -9.95 -6.47
C PRO A 53 2.25 -10.05 -5.01
N MET A 54 1.90 -8.93 -4.37
CA MET A 54 1.42 -8.94 -2.98
C MET A 54 0.08 -9.67 -2.85
N LEU A 55 -0.85 -9.44 -3.79
CA LEU A 55 -2.11 -10.19 -3.82
C LEU A 55 -1.88 -11.69 -4.03
N SER A 56 -0.98 -12.06 -4.93
CA SER A 56 -0.62 -13.47 -5.16
C SER A 56 -0.02 -14.13 -3.92
N GLN A 57 0.87 -13.44 -3.19
CA GLN A 57 1.44 -13.93 -1.94
C GLN A 57 0.40 -14.12 -0.84
N LEU A 58 -0.57 -13.21 -0.72
CA LEU A 58 -1.67 -13.32 0.25
C LEU A 58 -2.58 -14.51 -0.11
N MET A 59 -2.97 -14.64 -1.37
CA MET A 59 -3.85 -15.72 -1.85
C MET A 59 -3.21 -17.10 -1.77
N SER A 60 -1.88 -17.19 -1.85
CA SER A 60 -1.11 -18.43 -1.69
C SER A 60 -0.66 -18.68 -0.24
N ALA A 61 -1.06 -17.83 0.70
CA ALA A 61 -0.63 -17.85 2.10
C ALA A 61 0.91 -17.80 2.30
N GLN A 62 1.66 -17.31 1.32
CA GLN A 62 3.07 -16.94 1.50
C GLN A 62 3.21 -15.68 2.37
N ARG A 63 2.14 -14.87 2.46
CA ARG A 63 2.02 -13.73 3.38
C ARG A 63 0.73 -13.85 4.20
N ALA A 64 0.83 -13.68 5.51
CA ALA A 64 -0.33 -13.83 6.41
C ALA A 64 -1.20 -12.56 6.51
N LYS A 65 -0.60 -11.35 6.48
CA LYS A 65 -1.26 -10.11 6.90
C LYS A 65 -1.45 -9.11 5.78
N ILE A 66 -2.59 -8.41 5.78
CA ILE A 66 -2.79 -7.12 5.12
C ILE A 66 -2.43 -6.01 6.12
N SER A 67 -1.32 -5.31 5.90
CA SER A 67 -0.82 -4.28 6.82
C SER A 67 -1.59 -2.96 6.70
N ASN A 68 -2.10 -2.66 5.51
CA ASN A 68 -2.76 -1.40 5.22
C ASN A 68 -4.28 -1.50 5.47
N PRO A 69 -4.84 -0.77 6.44
CA PRO A 69 -6.28 -0.84 6.75
C PRO A 69 -7.17 -0.36 5.61
N ALA A 70 -6.69 0.55 4.73
CA ALA A 70 -7.46 0.98 3.56
C ALA A 70 -7.62 -0.12 2.52
N VAL A 71 -6.63 -1.01 2.39
CA VAL A 71 -6.75 -2.20 1.52
C VAL A 71 -7.84 -3.14 2.06
N LEU A 72 -7.84 -3.38 3.37
CA LEU A 72 -8.85 -4.23 3.99
C LEU A 72 -10.26 -3.64 3.84
N HIS A 73 -10.41 -2.33 4.05
CA HIS A 73 -11.69 -1.65 3.84
C HIS A 73 -12.20 -1.83 2.40
N ARG A 74 -11.33 -1.65 1.41
CA ARG A 74 -11.68 -1.87 -0.01
C ARG A 74 -12.01 -3.32 -0.32
N LEU A 75 -11.34 -4.29 0.31
CA LEU A 75 -11.69 -5.70 0.17
C LEU A 75 -13.12 -5.95 0.67
N MET A 76 -13.46 -5.43 1.85
CA MET A 76 -14.81 -5.53 2.42
C MET A 76 -15.85 -4.85 1.51
N ALA A 77 -15.55 -3.67 0.97
CA ALA A 77 -16.45 -2.96 0.05
C ALA A 77 -16.67 -3.73 -1.28
N VAL A 78 -15.62 -4.38 -1.82
CA VAL A 78 -15.77 -5.26 -2.99
C VAL A 78 -16.61 -6.49 -2.65
N GLU A 79 -16.40 -7.10 -1.48
CA GLU A 79 -17.21 -8.25 -1.03
C GLU A 79 -18.69 -7.87 -0.88
N GLU A 80 -18.99 -6.73 -0.28
CA GLU A 80 -20.35 -6.20 -0.16
C GLU A 80 -20.98 -5.95 -1.55
N PHE A 81 -20.24 -5.31 -2.45
CA PHE A 81 -20.70 -5.06 -3.81
C PHE A 81 -20.94 -6.36 -4.59
N VAL A 82 -20.13 -7.38 -4.37
CA VAL A 82 -20.28 -8.70 -5.02
C VAL A 82 -21.45 -9.50 -4.44
N ALA A 83 -21.74 -9.32 -3.15
CA ALA A 83 -22.87 -9.95 -2.48
C ALA A 83 -24.23 -9.35 -2.89
N ASP A 84 -24.23 -8.14 -3.46
CA ASP A 84 -25.45 -7.49 -3.97
C ASP A 84 -26.08 -8.31 -5.11
N PRO A 85 -27.33 -8.81 -4.95
CA PRO A 85 -28.05 -9.52 -6.00
C PRO A 85 -28.24 -8.70 -7.27
N GLU A 86 -28.30 -7.37 -7.18
CA GLU A 86 -28.51 -6.46 -8.31
C GLU A 86 -27.29 -6.38 -9.22
N LEU A 87 -26.09 -6.80 -8.78
CA LEU A 87 -24.86 -6.80 -9.57
C LEU A 87 -25.05 -7.45 -10.95
N GLY A 88 -25.80 -8.55 -11.02
CA GLY A 88 -26.03 -9.28 -12.27
C GLY A 88 -26.86 -8.51 -13.31
N ALA A 89 -27.58 -7.47 -12.89
CA ALA A 89 -28.35 -6.60 -13.77
C ALA A 89 -27.60 -5.31 -14.15
N LEU A 90 -26.47 -5.00 -13.51
CA LEU A 90 -25.70 -3.79 -13.80
C LEU A 90 -24.99 -3.90 -15.17
N PRO A 91 -24.98 -2.82 -15.97
CA PRO A 91 -24.16 -2.78 -17.16
C PRO A 91 -22.66 -2.76 -16.80
N PRO A 92 -21.77 -3.30 -17.65
CA PRO A 92 -20.34 -3.40 -17.35
C PRO A 92 -19.67 -2.07 -16.96
N ASP A 93 -20.10 -0.96 -17.57
CA ASP A 93 -19.57 0.37 -17.27
C ASP A 93 -19.94 0.85 -15.85
N ALA A 94 -21.11 0.47 -15.36
CA ALA A 94 -21.52 0.78 -13.99
C ALA A 94 -20.72 -0.04 -12.96
N VAL A 95 -20.46 -1.32 -13.26
CA VAL A 95 -19.57 -2.16 -12.44
C VAL A 95 -18.17 -1.53 -12.36
N LYS A 96 -17.62 -1.11 -13.51
CA LYS A 96 -16.32 -0.44 -13.56
C LYS A 96 -16.31 0.86 -12.77
N ALA A 97 -17.34 1.70 -12.90
CA ALA A 97 -17.45 2.95 -12.16
C ALA A 97 -17.45 2.71 -10.64
N ARG A 98 -18.22 1.72 -10.17
CA ARG A 98 -18.24 1.33 -8.76
C ARG A 98 -16.89 0.85 -8.25
N LEU A 99 -16.16 0.06 -9.03
CA LEU A 99 -14.83 -0.39 -8.63
C LEU A 99 -13.81 0.76 -8.54
N GLU A 100 -13.91 1.77 -9.40
CA GLU A 100 -13.06 2.98 -9.29
C GLU A 100 -13.47 3.86 -8.11
N GLU A 101 -14.77 3.93 -7.76
CA GLU A 101 -15.23 4.59 -6.53
C GLU A 101 -14.62 3.92 -5.30
N ILE A 102 -14.73 2.59 -5.19
CA ILE A 102 -14.13 1.80 -4.10
C ILE A 102 -12.62 2.04 -4.04
N ARG A 103 -11.94 2.06 -5.18
CA ARG A 103 -10.50 2.35 -5.25
C ARG A 103 -10.15 3.74 -4.68
N GLY A 104 -11.03 4.73 -4.90
CA GLY A 104 -10.89 6.10 -4.43
C GLY A 104 -11.23 6.31 -2.95
N GLU A 105 -11.84 5.33 -2.29
CA GLU A 105 -12.16 5.42 -0.86
C GLU A 105 -10.88 5.48 -0.02
N ALA A 106 -10.72 6.58 0.71
CA ALA A 106 -9.76 6.64 1.80
C ALA A 106 -10.33 5.85 2.98
N ALA A 107 -9.49 5.06 3.68
CA ALA A 107 -9.89 4.47 4.94
C ALA A 107 -10.49 5.55 5.84
N PRO A 108 -11.62 5.28 6.54
CA PRO A 108 -12.06 6.16 7.61
C PRO A 108 -10.91 6.21 8.61
N THR A 109 -10.18 7.33 8.61
CA THR A 109 -9.17 7.54 9.62
C THR A 109 -9.91 7.57 10.94
N THR A 110 -9.44 6.80 11.92
CA THR A 110 -9.85 6.93 13.32
C THR A 110 -9.27 8.23 13.88
N SER A 111 -9.68 9.34 13.28
CA SER A 111 -9.35 10.72 13.63
C SER A 111 -10.56 11.59 13.25
N GLY A 112 -11.77 11.07 13.45
CA GLY A 112 -13.04 11.74 13.20
C GLY A 112 -13.91 11.94 14.44
N MET A 113 -13.39 11.67 15.65
CA MET A 113 -14.06 12.02 16.90
C MET A 113 -13.40 13.25 17.53
N ARG A 114 -13.65 14.41 16.93
CA ARG A 114 -13.59 15.70 17.61
C ARG A 114 -14.72 16.58 17.07
N MET A 115 -15.94 16.29 17.52
CA MET A 115 -16.90 17.37 17.81
C MET A 115 -16.34 18.12 19.02
N THR A 116 -16.32 19.44 19.16
CA THR A 116 -17.18 20.53 18.71
C THR A 116 -16.38 21.84 18.71
N ALA A 117 -16.66 22.77 17.80
CA ALA A 117 -17.05 24.15 18.16
C ALA A 117 -17.30 24.98 16.89
N ASP A 118 -18.53 25.46 16.82
CA ASP A 118 -19.06 26.56 16.04
C ASP A 118 -18.18 27.82 16.08
N ASP A 119 -17.93 28.45 14.93
CA ASP A 119 -17.97 29.92 14.77
C ASP A 119 -17.82 30.34 13.28
N GLY A 120 -18.91 30.86 12.71
CA GLY A 120 -18.96 32.09 11.88
C GLY A 120 -18.28 32.18 10.49
N PRO A 121 -18.97 32.75 9.46
CA PRO A 121 -18.36 33.06 8.17
C PRO A 121 -17.63 34.42 8.22
N GLY A 122 -16.32 34.45 7.98
CA GLY A 122 -15.58 35.71 7.98
C GLY A 122 -14.13 35.62 7.51
N GLU A 123 -13.89 36.26 6.36
CA GLU A 123 -12.63 36.88 5.90
C GLU A 123 -11.39 36.01 5.61
N SER A 124 -10.99 36.07 4.33
CA SER A 124 -9.63 35.80 3.87
C SER A 124 -8.63 36.81 4.44
N PRO A 125 -7.41 36.38 4.76
CA PRO A 125 -6.25 37.25 4.58
C PRO A 125 -5.30 36.69 3.52
N LYS A 126 -5.10 37.48 2.47
CA LYS A 126 -3.91 37.42 1.61
C LYS A 126 -2.67 37.72 2.45
N GLY A 127 -1.63 36.89 2.35
CA GLY A 127 -0.38 37.11 3.08
C GLY A 127 0.75 36.13 2.75
N ALA A 128 1.39 36.35 1.60
CA ALA A 128 2.76 35.97 1.23
C ALA A 128 3.11 34.51 0.79
N PRO A 129 3.85 34.36 -0.33
CA PRO A 129 4.27 33.09 -0.92
C PRO A 129 5.74 32.75 -0.56
N ALA A 130 6.06 31.47 -0.28
CA ALA A 130 7.41 30.88 -0.40
C ALA A 130 7.52 29.41 0.10
N GLN A 131 6.45 28.75 0.55
CA GLN A 131 6.55 27.40 1.15
C GLN A 131 6.09 26.25 0.22
N GLY A 132 5.69 26.55 -1.01
CA GLY A 132 5.17 25.56 -1.97
C GLY A 132 6.25 24.70 -2.64
N ALA A 133 7.38 25.29 -3.04
CA ALA A 133 8.39 24.59 -3.85
C ALA A 133 9.19 23.53 -3.05
N GLY A 134 9.53 23.82 -1.80
CA GLY A 134 10.21 22.85 -0.92
C GLY A 134 9.31 21.71 -0.46
N ARG A 135 7.98 21.95 -0.37
CA ARG A 135 6.98 20.93 -0.06
C ARG A 135 6.86 19.92 -1.21
N GLN A 136 6.83 20.42 -2.45
CA GLN A 136 6.69 19.62 -3.67
C GLN A 136 7.93 18.77 -4.00
N ALA A 137 9.15 19.31 -3.80
CA ALA A 137 10.39 18.57 -4.05
C ALA A 137 10.60 17.39 -3.08
N GLY A 138 10.02 17.46 -1.88
CA GLY A 138 10.08 16.39 -0.88
C GLY A 138 9.00 15.32 -1.02
N GLU A 139 7.97 15.53 -1.84
CA GLU A 139 6.88 14.55 -2.01
C GLU A 139 7.36 13.20 -2.56
N PRO A 140 8.22 13.14 -3.61
CA PRO A 140 8.69 11.86 -4.14
C PRO A 140 9.49 11.04 -3.12
N ALA A 141 10.34 11.70 -2.32
CA ALA A 141 11.10 11.03 -1.27
C ALA A 141 10.18 10.43 -0.20
N ARG A 142 9.15 11.18 0.21
CA ARG A 142 8.14 10.72 1.17
C ARG A 142 7.32 9.55 0.63
N LEU A 143 6.98 9.56 -0.66
CA LEU A 143 6.28 8.45 -1.31
C LEU A 143 7.12 7.16 -1.30
N VAL A 144 8.42 7.26 -1.55
CA VAL A 144 9.34 6.11 -1.47
C VAL A 144 9.49 5.61 -0.02
N GLN A 145 9.59 6.52 0.95
CA GLN A 145 9.62 6.13 2.38
C GLN A 145 8.32 5.41 2.79
N ALA A 146 7.17 5.96 2.38
CA ALA A 146 5.88 5.34 2.65
C ALA A 146 5.81 3.96 2.01
N LEU A 147 6.22 3.82 0.74
CA LEU A 147 6.25 2.53 0.04
C LEU A 147 7.11 1.49 0.77
N LEU A 148 8.35 1.82 1.14
CA LEU A 148 9.23 0.87 1.82
C LEU A 148 8.68 0.44 3.17
N ARG A 149 8.17 1.39 3.96
CA ARG A 149 7.60 1.13 5.30
C ARG A 149 6.28 0.35 5.24
N GLU A 150 5.54 0.44 4.14
CA GLU A 150 4.36 -0.39 3.88
C GLU A 150 4.75 -1.83 3.50
N VAL A 151 5.88 -2.02 2.81
CA VAL A 151 6.35 -3.33 2.35
C VAL A 151 6.96 -4.14 3.50
N ALA A 152 7.76 -3.49 4.35
CA ALA A 152 8.50 -4.13 5.43
C ALA A 152 8.69 -3.18 6.62
N SER A 153 8.85 -3.74 7.82
CA SER A 153 9.19 -2.96 9.01
C SER A 153 10.59 -2.36 8.89
N ALA A 154 10.87 -1.31 9.67
CA ALA A 154 12.21 -0.70 9.69
C ALA A 154 13.32 -1.72 10.01
N ALA A 155 13.05 -2.67 10.91
CA ALA A 155 14.00 -3.73 11.28
C ALA A 155 14.24 -4.73 10.12
N GLU A 156 13.19 -5.11 9.40
CA GLU A 156 13.31 -5.99 8.22
C GLU A 156 14.04 -5.30 7.07
N ILE A 157 13.80 -4.00 6.86
CA ILE A 157 14.49 -3.22 5.84
C ILE A 157 15.98 -3.09 6.17
N ASP A 158 16.32 -2.89 7.44
CA ASP A 158 17.72 -2.82 7.90
C ASP A 158 18.42 -4.17 7.73
N ALA A 159 17.78 -5.27 8.13
CA ALA A 159 18.30 -6.62 7.92
C ALA A 159 18.49 -6.95 6.42
N ALA A 160 17.57 -6.51 5.56
CA ALA A 160 17.72 -6.65 4.11
C ALA A 160 18.89 -5.82 3.56
N ALA A 161 19.09 -4.61 4.09
CA ALA A 161 20.22 -3.76 3.73
C ALA A 161 21.55 -4.41 4.12
N ASP A 162 21.63 -5.06 5.29
CA ASP A 162 22.82 -5.79 5.74
C ASP A 162 23.14 -6.97 4.82
N LEU A 163 22.14 -7.75 4.41
CA LEU A 163 22.32 -8.91 3.53
C LEU A 163 22.93 -8.56 2.16
N ILE A 164 22.64 -7.37 1.64
CA ILE A 164 23.10 -6.93 0.32
C ILE A 164 24.30 -6.00 0.37
N ALA A 165 24.67 -5.48 1.54
CA ALA A 165 25.66 -4.41 1.70
C ALA A 165 27.02 -4.75 1.07
N ASP A 166 27.49 -5.99 1.20
CA ASP A 166 28.80 -6.41 0.71
C ASP A 166 28.90 -6.37 -0.82
N ARG A 167 27.79 -6.67 -1.51
CA ARG A 167 27.75 -6.77 -2.98
C ARG A 167 27.14 -5.55 -3.65
N PHE A 168 26.26 -4.85 -2.96
CA PHE A 168 25.48 -3.73 -3.46
C PHE A 168 25.35 -2.62 -2.39
N PRO A 169 26.48 -1.98 -2.03
CA PRO A 169 26.51 -1.00 -0.94
C PRO A 169 25.59 0.20 -1.19
N GLU A 170 25.48 0.64 -2.45
CA GLU A 170 24.63 1.77 -2.85
C GLU A 170 23.13 1.45 -2.70
N LEU A 171 22.72 0.21 -2.98
CA LEU A 171 21.34 -0.23 -2.77
C LEU A 171 21.03 -0.39 -1.28
N ALA A 172 22.00 -0.87 -0.49
CA ALA A 172 21.87 -0.92 0.96
C ALA A 172 21.71 0.49 1.57
N GLU A 173 22.45 1.49 1.07
CA GLU A 173 22.29 2.89 1.47
C GLU A 173 20.87 3.40 1.18
N VAL A 174 20.35 3.15 -0.02
CA VAL A 174 18.96 3.53 -0.39
C VAL A 174 17.96 2.90 0.57
N LEU A 175 18.08 1.60 0.88
CA LEU A 175 17.17 0.93 1.81
C LEU A 175 17.21 1.57 3.21
N ARG A 176 18.40 1.90 3.73
CA ARG A 176 18.51 2.56 5.04
C ARG A 176 17.95 3.98 5.00
N VAL A 177 18.34 4.80 4.02
CA VAL A 177 17.91 6.20 3.93
C VAL A 177 16.39 6.33 3.79
N TYR A 178 15.76 5.51 2.96
CA TYR A 178 14.32 5.61 2.73
C TYR A 178 13.49 4.72 3.69
N GLY A 179 14.05 3.62 4.20
CA GLY A 179 13.34 2.69 5.08
C GLY A 179 13.48 2.98 6.57
N THR A 180 14.66 3.39 7.02
CA THR A 180 14.94 3.62 8.45
C THR A 180 15.27 5.09 8.76
N GLY A 181 15.75 5.85 7.78
CA GLY A 181 16.17 7.24 7.90
C GLY A 181 15.04 8.25 8.13
N ARG A 182 15.45 9.47 8.54
CA ARG A 182 14.54 10.61 8.75
C ARG A 182 14.10 11.19 7.41
N THR A 183 12.89 11.75 7.34
CA THR A 183 12.36 12.33 6.09
C THR A 183 13.24 13.42 5.49
N SER A 184 13.85 14.28 6.32
CA SER A 184 14.80 15.31 5.85
C SER A 184 16.04 14.72 5.18
N GLU A 185 16.48 13.54 5.61
CA GLU A 185 17.63 12.83 5.07
C GLU A 185 17.29 12.16 3.72
N ALA A 186 16.10 11.57 3.63
CA ALA A 186 15.57 11.03 2.37
C ALA A 186 15.34 12.10 1.31
N GLU A 187 14.86 13.29 1.69
CA GLU A 187 14.71 14.44 0.80
C GLU A 187 16.07 14.92 0.28
N ALA A 188 17.07 15.05 1.17
CA ALA A 188 18.43 15.45 0.79
C ALA A 188 19.12 14.41 -0.11
N HIS A 189 18.95 13.12 0.20
CA HIS A 189 19.46 12.03 -0.63
C HIS A 189 18.77 12.02 -2.01
N PHE A 190 17.44 12.21 -2.07
CA PHE A 190 16.71 12.27 -3.33
C PHE A 190 17.19 13.42 -4.22
N ALA A 191 17.35 14.62 -3.64
CA ALA A 191 17.87 15.77 -4.37
C ALA A 191 19.29 15.52 -4.89
N ARG A 192 20.18 14.96 -4.07
CA ARG A 192 21.56 14.65 -4.49
C ARG A 192 21.60 13.61 -5.60
N THR A 193 20.80 12.56 -5.52
CA THR A 193 20.87 11.41 -6.44
C THR A 193 20.12 11.64 -7.75
N VAL A 194 18.93 12.26 -7.69
CA VAL A 194 18.06 12.46 -8.86
C VAL A 194 18.30 13.82 -9.51
N LEU A 195 18.28 14.92 -8.74
CA LEU A 195 18.58 16.25 -9.30
C LEU A 195 20.06 16.40 -9.65
N GLY A 196 20.97 15.78 -8.88
CA GLY A 196 22.40 15.74 -9.22
C GLY A 196 22.71 15.00 -10.53
N ARG A 197 21.98 13.92 -10.86
CA ARG A 197 22.10 13.23 -12.16
C ARG A 197 21.45 14.01 -13.31
N MET A 198 20.35 14.72 -13.06
CA MET A 198 19.69 15.56 -14.09
C MET A 198 20.47 16.85 -14.42
N LEU A 199 21.29 17.36 -13.49
CA LEU A 199 22.13 18.55 -13.70
C LEU A 199 23.56 18.22 -14.17
N GLY A 200 23.95 16.93 -14.15
CA GLY A 200 25.30 16.44 -14.41
C GLY A 200 25.59 15.94 -15.83
N ASP A 201 24.59 15.82 -16.70
CA ASP A 201 24.78 15.53 -18.13
C ASP A 201 24.66 16.83 -18.94
N ARG A 202 25.79 17.51 -19.12
CA ARG A 202 26.04 18.41 -20.26
C ARG A 202 27.52 18.42 -20.62
#